data_AF-A0A926CM06-F1
#
_entry.id   AF-A0A926CM06-F1
#
_cell.length_a   1.000
_cell.length_b   1.000
_cell.length_c   1.000
_cell.angle_alpha   90.00
_cell.angle_beta   90.00
_cell.angle_gamma   90.00
#
_symmetry.space_group_name_H-M   'P 1'
#
loop_
_entity.id
_entity.type
_entity.pdbx_description
1 polymer ?
#
loop_
_entity_poly.entity_id
_entity_poly.type
_entity_poly.pdbx_seq_one_letter_code
_entity_poly.pdbx_strand_id
1 'polypeptide(L)'
;MNIAQRSIVTVIGLLFVAAPLWAQTFGSATEAQSRTRTIVASFSKFKSVSKERRGVKKEKYLKVQSEAAIKMNPAEYSGVYEVPGMAFALNLNVDRNGVVTGTGYEPLAESVRRTFTLRDGRIQGALVTATKVYAGGGSEKLDGAFMNRTSFDSPTAAGVTVFGFGTLGDPVEVSGVTINRFFYEKSR
;
A
#
# COMPACT_ATOMS: atom_id res chain seq x y z
N MET A 1 66.26 -52.13 -28.89
CA MET A 1 65.17 -51.55 -29.72
C MET A 1 64.30 -50.72 -28.80
N ASN A 2 64.08 -49.45 -29.15
CA ASN A 2 63.77 -48.32 -28.26
C ASN A 2 62.33 -48.26 -27.70
N ILE A 3 62.27 -47.61 -26.54
CA ILE A 3 61.13 -47.12 -25.75
C ILE A 3 60.20 -46.19 -26.56
N ALA A 4 58.87 -46.26 -26.34
CA ALA A 4 57.99 -45.10 -26.46
C ALA A 4 56.67 -45.29 -25.70
N GLN A 5 56.62 -44.70 -24.51
CA GLN A 5 55.46 -44.41 -23.68
C GLN A 5 54.52 -43.45 -24.43
N ARG A 6 53.23 -43.76 -24.54
CA ARG A 6 52.22 -42.83 -25.09
C ARG A 6 51.26 -42.40 -23.99
N SER A 7 51.45 -41.18 -23.49
CA SER A 7 50.50 -40.44 -22.66
C SER A 7 49.49 -39.74 -23.57
N ILE A 8 48.18 -39.90 -23.33
CA ILE A 8 47.15 -39.01 -23.90
C ILE A 8 46.19 -38.56 -22.80
N VAL A 9 46.47 -37.34 -22.36
CA VAL A 9 45.68 -36.27 -21.75
C VAL A 9 44.14 -36.49 -21.71
N THR A 10 43.60 -36.58 -20.49
CA THR A 10 42.16 -36.43 -20.21
C THR A 10 41.81 -34.95 -20.10
N VAL A 11 41.01 -34.43 -21.04
CA VAL A 11 40.45 -33.06 -20.98
C VAL A 11 39.14 -33.10 -20.19
N ILE A 12 39.15 -32.57 -18.98
CA ILE A 12 37.94 -32.35 -18.18
C ILE A 12 37.35 -30.99 -18.61
N GLY A 13 36.28 -31.03 -19.39
CA GLY A 13 35.49 -29.85 -19.75
C GLY A 13 34.63 -29.40 -18.57
N LEU A 14 34.97 -28.24 -17.99
CA LEU A 14 34.16 -27.58 -16.97
C LEU A 14 32.99 -26.84 -17.65
N LEU A 15 31.78 -27.37 -17.54
CA LEU A 15 30.55 -26.67 -17.92
C LEU A 15 30.15 -25.71 -16.79
N PHE A 16 30.39 -24.41 -16.99
CA PHE A 16 29.81 -23.36 -16.16
C PHE A 16 28.33 -23.20 -16.49
N VAL A 17 27.46 -23.71 -15.62
CA VAL A 17 26.02 -23.43 -15.65
C VAL A 17 25.80 -22.04 -15.06
N ALA A 18 25.64 -21.03 -15.91
CA ALA A 18 25.22 -19.70 -15.49
C ALA A 18 23.69 -19.70 -15.27
N ALA A 19 23.26 -19.98 -14.05
CA ALA A 19 21.86 -19.75 -13.64
C ALA A 19 21.69 -18.29 -13.21
N PRO A 20 20.74 -17.52 -13.76
CA PRO A 20 20.40 -16.21 -13.22
C PRO A 20 19.67 -16.39 -11.88
N LEU A 21 20.40 -16.13 -10.79
CA LEU A 21 19.87 -16.00 -9.42
C LEU A 21 19.08 -14.69 -9.28
N TRP A 22 17.89 -14.61 -9.87
CA TRP A 22 16.90 -13.58 -9.56
C TRP A 22 15.79 -14.21 -8.74
N ALA A 23 16.15 -14.68 -7.54
CA ALA A 23 15.16 -15.04 -6.54
C ALA A 23 14.52 -13.73 -6.04
N GLN A 24 13.43 -13.30 -6.68
CA GLN A 24 12.54 -12.33 -6.09
C GLN A 24 11.95 -12.98 -4.85
N THR A 25 12.46 -12.61 -3.67
CA THR A 25 11.92 -13.03 -2.37
C THR A 25 10.54 -12.39 -2.21
N PHE A 26 9.51 -13.09 -2.68
CA PHE A 26 8.13 -12.74 -2.40
C PHE A 26 7.87 -12.91 -0.91
N GLY A 27 7.33 -11.88 -0.26
CA GLY A 27 6.86 -11.98 1.11
C GLY A 27 5.82 -13.09 1.24
N SER A 28 5.91 -13.84 2.34
CA SER A 28 4.98 -14.93 2.62
C SER A 28 3.54 -14.41 2.81
N ALA A 29 2.55 -15.25 2.53
CA ALA A 29 1.14 -14.89 2.74
C ALA A 29 0.87 -14.46 4.21
N THR A 30 1.57 -15.06 5.17
CA THR A 30 1.50 -14.73 6.60
C THR A 30 2.00 -13.31 6.88
N GLU A 31 3.13 -12.90 6.28
CA GLU A 31 3.67 -11.55 6.41
C GLU A 31 2.70 -10.52 5.80
N ALA A 32 2.15 -10.82 4.62
CA ALA A 32 1.19 -9.95 3.96
C ALA A 32 -0.07 -9.73 4.81
N GLN A 33 -0.58 -10.78 5.45
CA GLN A 33 -1.71 -10.70 6.38
C GLN A 33 -1.37 -9.88 7.63
N SER A 34 -0.20 -10.10 8.23
CA SER A 34 0.28 -9.33 9.38
C SER A 34 0.35 -7.83 9.04
N ARG A 35 0.97 -7.52 7.89
CA ARG A 35 1.12 -6.14 7.42
C ARG A 35 -0.23 -5.48 7.13
N THR A 36 -1.14 -6.20 6.47
CA THR A 36 -2.52 -5.75 6.25
C THR A 36 -3.19 -5.38 7.57
N ARG A 37 -3.11 -6.23 8.60
CA ARG A 37 -3.70 -5.97 9.92
C ARG A 37 -3.10 -4.72 10.56
N THR A 38 -1.79 -4.53 10.50
CA THR A 38 -1.13 -3.32 11.02
C THR A 38 -1.65 -2.06 10.33
N ILE A 39 -1.72 -2.07 9.00
CA ILE A 39 -2.18 -0.91 8.22
C ILE A 39 -3.65 -0.62 8.54
N VAL A 40 -4.54 -1.62 8.45
CA VAL A 40 -5.97 -1.46 8.74
C VAL A 40 -6.22 -0.97 10.16
N ALA A 41 -5.52 -1.51 11.17
CA ALA A 41 -5.65 -1.07 12.55
C ALA A 41 -5.27 0.39 12.74
N SER A 42 -4.29 0.90 11.98
CA SER A 42 -3.85 2.30 12.05
C SER A 42 -4.92 3.32 11.60
N PHE A 43 -5.94 2.87 10.85
CA PHE A 43 -7.09 3.67 10.42
C PHE A 43 -8.30 3.52 11.35
N SER A 44 -8.21 2.70 12.40
CA SER A 44 -9.24 2.60 13.43
C SER A 44 -8.95 3.58 14.56
N LYS A 45 -10.01 4.25 15.06
CA LYS A 45 -9.89 5.26 16.11
C LYS A 45 -11.16 5.30 16.96
N PHE A 46 -10.99 5.49 18.26
CA PHE A 46 -12.12 5.72 19.16
C PHE A 46 -11.85 6.96 20.03
N LYS A 47 -12.86 7.81 20.18
CA LYS A 47 -12.84 8.99 21.04
C LYS A 47 -14.23 9.19 21.65
N SER A 48 -14.30 9.21 22.97
CA SER A 48 -15.47 9.62 23.73
C SER A 48 -15.02 10.63 24.78
N VAL A 49 -15.65 11.81 24.79
CA VAL A 49 -15.33 12.90 25.72
C VAL A 49 -16.64 13.44 26.28
N SER A 50 -16.76 13.47 27.60
CA SER A 50 -17.85 14.12 28.32
C SER A 50 -17.25 15.21 29.21
N LYS A 51 -17.81 16.42 29.15
CA LYS A 51 -17.48 17.52 30.07
C LYS A 51 -18.76 18.14 30.58
N GLU A 52 -18.82 18.34 31.89
CA GLU A 52 -19.93 19.05 32.54
C GLU A 52 -19.40 20.32 33.20
N ARG A 53 -20.10 21.44 32.99
CA ARG A 53 -19.78 22.72 33.66
C ARG A 53 -21.05 23.53 33.85
N ARG A 54 -21.30 23.98 35.09
CA ARG A 54 -22.48 24.80 35.45
C ARG A 54 -23.80 24.16 34.97
N GLY A 55 -23.94 22.84 35.15
CA GLY A 55 -25.13 22.08 34.72
C GLY A 55 -25.24 21.82 33.20
N VAL A 56 -24.30 22.29 32.38
CA VAL A 56 -24.27 22.01 30.94
C VAL A 56 -23.30 20.87 30.65
N LYS A 57 -23.81 19.77 30.11
CA LYS A 57 -23.04 18.61 29.64
C LYS A 57 -22.75 18.74 28.14
N LYS A 58 -21.49 18.60 27.75
CA LYS A 58 -21.02 18.49 26.36
C LYS A 58 -20.43 17.12 26.15
N GLU A 59 -20.97 16.38 25.20
CA GLU A 59 -20.49 15.06 24.80
C GLU A 59 -19.96 15.11 23.36
N LYS A 60 -18.84 14.44 23.12
CA LYS A 60 -18.30 14.20 21.77
C LYS A 60 -17.97 12.73 21.64
N TYR A 61 -18.58 12.08 20.67
CA TYR A 61 -18.32 10.69 20.30
C TYR A 61 -17.77 10.62 18.87
N LEU A 62 -16.79 9.75 18.66
CA LEU A 62 -16.31 9.37 17.34
C LEU A 62 -15.74 7.95 17.43
N LYS A 63 -16.29 7.05 16.63
CA LYS A 63 -15.70 5.73 16.39
C LYS A 63 -15.43 5.61 14.89
N VAL A 64 -14.22 5.20 14.53
CA VAL A 64 -13.82 4.81 13.19
C VAL A 64 -13.34 3.38 13.28
N GLN A 65 -13.97 2.49 12.53
CA GLN A 65 -13.63 1.08 12.44
C GLN A 65 -13.20 0.80 11.01
N SER A 66 -12.03 0.19 10.84
CA SER A 66 -11.52 -0.18 9.53
C SER A 66 -11.34 -1.69 9.45
N GLU A 67 -11.72 -2.28 8.32
CA GLU A 67 -11.67 -3.72 8.06
C GLU A 67 -11.09 -4.01 6.69
N ALA A 68 -10.17 -4.98 6.61
CA ALA A 68 -9.56 -5.38 5.34
C ALA A 68 -10.65 -5.85 4.36
N ALA A 69 -10.65 -5.29 3.16
CA ALA A 69 -11.66 -5.59 2.15
C ALA A 69 -11.02 -6.49 1.10
N ILE A 70 -11.18 -7.81 1.24
CA ILE A 70 -10.65 -8.80 0.31
C ILE A 70 -11.68 -9.07 -0.79
N LYS A 71 -11.27 -8.89 -2.04
CA LYS A 71 -12.06 -9.22 -3.24
C LYS A 71 -11.66 -10.58 -3.78
N MET A 72 -12.67 -11.32 -4.29
CA MET A 72 -12.44 -12.59 -4.98
C MET A 72 -11.73 -12.38 -6.32
N ASN A 73 -12.07 -11.30 -7.03
CA ASN A 73 -11.38 -10.89 -8.25
C ASN A 73 -10.53 -9.63 -7.97
N PRO A 74 -9.18 -9.72 -8.02
CA PRO A 74 -8.32 -8.57 -7.79
C PRO A 74 -8.58 -7.40 -8.75
N ALA A 75 -9.06 -7.66 -9.98
CA ALA A 75 -9.34 -6.60 -10.93
C ALA A 75 -10.41 -5.59 -10.45
N GLU A 76 -11.26 -5.97 -9.48
CA GLU A 76 -12.23 -5.07 -8.85
C GLU A 76 -11.59 -3.92 -8.07
N TYR A 77 -10.31 -4.04 -7.71
CA TYR A 77 -9.55 -2.97 -7.07
C TYR A 77 -9.08 -1.89 -8.06
N SER A 78 -9.23 -2.08 -9.36
CA SER A 78 -8.94 -1.03 -10.33
C SER A 78 -9.86 0.18 -10.13
N GLY A 79 -9.34 1.38 -10.39
CA GLY A 79 -10.08 2.63 -10.32
C GLY A 79 -9.24 3.81 -9.88
N VAL A 80 -9.90 4.97 -9.81
CA VAL A 80 -9.33 6.20 -9.27
C VAL A 80 -9.66 6.29 -7.79
N TYR A 81 -8.64 6.68 -7.01
CA TYR A 81 -8.72 6.84 -5.56
C TYR A 81 -8.16 8.21 -5.19
N GLU A 82 -8.84 8.93 -4.31
CA GLU A 82 -8.46 10.30 -3.94
C GLU A 82 -8.55 10.51 -2.44
N VAL A 83 -7.68 11.35 -1.89
CA VAL A 83 -7.80 11.79 -0.49
C VAL A 83 -8.67 13.05 -0.45
N PRO A 84 -9.89 13.01 0.12
CA PRO A 84 -10.78 14.15 0.12
C PRO A 84 -10.13 15.40 0.73
N GLY A 85 -10.17 16.50 0.00
CA GLY A 85 -9.66 17.81 0.45
C GLY A 85 -8.14 17.95 0.52
N MET A 86 -7.34 16.95 0.09
CA MET A 86 -5.87 17.03 0.17
C MET A 86 -5.16 16.95 -1.19
N ALA A 87 -5.89 16.84 -2.31
CA ALA A 87 -5.31 16.77 -3.66
C ALA A 87 -4.24 15.68 -3.84
N PHE A 88 -4.37 14.56 -3.14
CA PHE A 88 -3.66 13.32 -3.44
C PHE A 88 -4.56 12.44 -4.30
N ALA A 89 -4.01 11.84 -5.35
CA ALA A 89 -4.75 10.90 -6.18
C ALA A 89 -3.88 9.72 -6.62
N LEU A 90 -4.56 8.60 -6.83
CA LEU A 90 -3.98 7.32 -7.23
C LEU A 90 -4.94 6.64 -8.21
N ASN A 91 -4.50 6.44 -9.45
CA ASN A 91 -5.21 5.67 -10.45
C ASN A 91 -4.56 4.29 -10.58
N LEU A 92 -5.29 3.24 -10.19
CA LEU A 92 -4.82 1.86 -10.21
C LEU A 92 -5.45 1.08 -11.36
N ASN A 93 -4.60 0.33 -12.06
CA ASN A 93 -5.01 -0.74 -12.94
C ASN A 93 -4.46 -2.06 -12.37
N VAL A 94 -5.40 -2.95 -12.03
CA VAL A 94 -5.13 -4.24 -11.41
C VAL A 94 -5.64 -5.32 -12.36
N ASP A 95 -4.76 -6.22 -12.75
CA ASP A 95 -5.16 -7.38 -13.57
C ASP A 95 -5.75 -8.51 -12.70
N ARG A 96 -6.26 -9.56 -13.36
CA ARG A 96 -6.83 -10.72 -12.67
C ARG A 96 -5.80 -11.53 -11.86
N ASN A 97 -4.51 -11.38 -12.15
CA ASN A 97 -3.42 -12.04 -11.44
C ASN A 97 -2.93 -11.21 -10.24
N GLY A 98 -3.54 -10.05 -10.00
CA GLY A 98 -3.14 -9.14 -8.92
C GLY A 98 -1.88 -8.34 -9.24
N VAL A 99 -1.46 -8.24 -10.51
CA VAL A 99 -0.42 -7.29 -10.93
C VAL A 99 -1.01 -5.89 -10.91
N VAL A 100 -0.31 -4.97 -10.24
CA VAL A 100 -0.72 -3.58 -10.10
C VAL A 100 0.18 -2.69 -10.94
N THR A 101 -0.44 -1.87 -11.76
CA THR A 101 0.17 -0.71 -12.40
C THR A 101 -0.66 0.51 -12.07
N GLY A 102 -0.13 1.70 -12.31
CA GLY A 102 -0.88 2.91 -12.01
C GLY A 102 -0.06 4.16 -12.10
N THR A 103 -0.75 5.27 -11.89
CA THR A 103 -0.18 6.60 -11.81
C THR A 103 -0.82 7.35 -10.65
N GLY A 104 -0.19 8.42 -10.20
CA GLY A 104 -0.80 9.28 -9.21
C GLY A 104 -0.06 10.59 -9.08
N TYR A 105 -0.56 11.42 -8.18
CA TYR A 105 0.09 12.67 -7.83
C TYR A 105 -0.06 12.99 -6.35
N GLU A 106 0.93 13.72 -5.84
CA GLU A 106 1.00 14.17 -4.46
C GLU A 106 1.33 15.67 -4.44
N PRO A 107 0.69 16.46 -3.57
CA PRO A 107 1.04 17.86 -3.40
C PRO A 107 2.42 17.98 -2.72
N LEU A 108 3.26 18.87 -3.24
CA LEU A 108 4.49 19.33 -2.58
C LEU A 108 4.28 20.72 -1.95
N ALA A 109 3.40 21.52 -2.54
CA ALA A 109 2.96 22.84 -2.06
C ALA A 109 1.56 23.15 -2.63
N GLU A 110 0.96 24.27 -2.22
CA GLU A 110 -0.42 24.66 -2.57
C GLU A 110 -0.77 24.59 -4.07
N SER A 111 0.22 24.79 -4.95
CA SER A 111 0.04 24.71 -6.41
C SER A 111 1.07 23.81 -7.11
N VAL A 112 1.90 23.08 -6.37
CA VAL A 112 2.95 22.22 -6.92
C VAL A 112 2.62 20.78 -6.61
N ARG A 113 2.59 19.93 -7.64
CA ARG A 113 2.34 18.50 -7.53
C ARG A 113 3.50 17.73 -8.13
N ARG A 114 3.90 16.63 -7.48
CA ARG A 114 4.75 15.62 -8.10
C ARG A 114 3.90 14.47 -8.61
N THR A 115 4.21 13.97 -9.80
CA THR A 115 3.57 12.79 -10.38
C THR A 115 4.45 11.56 -10.21
N PHE A 116 3.82 10.40 -10.10
CA PHE A 116 4.52 9.12 -10.05
C PHE A 116 3.85 8.07 -10.93
N THR A 117 4.63 7.08 -11.32
CA THR A 117 4.15 5.82 -11.89
C THR A 117 4.41 4.69 -10.90
N LEU A 118 3.52 3.70 -10.85
CA LEU A 118 3.75 2.50 -10.05
C LEU A 118 4.50 1.45 -10.87
N ARG A 119 5.54 0.88 -10.25
CA ARG A 119 6.31 -0.25 -10.76
C ARG A 119 6.25 -1.42 -9.78
N ASP A 120 6.40 -2.62 -10.32
CA ASP A 120 6.49 -3.88 -9.56
C ASP A 120 5.32 -4.09 -8.59
N GLY A 121 4.13 -3.60 -8.97
CA GLY A 121 2.97 -3.64 -8.11
C GLY A 121 2.34 -5.03 -8.03
N ARG A 122 1.90 -5.42 -6.83
CA ARG A 122 1.26 -6.70 -6.54
C ARG A 122 0.19 -6.60 -5.46
N ILE A 123 -0.82 -7.47 -5.55
CA ILE A 123 -1.84 -7.69 -4.53
C ILE A 123 -1.63 -9.04 -3.84
N GLN A 124 -1.67 -9.02 -2.50
CA GLN A 124 -1.76 -10.22 -1.68
C GLN A 124 -2.90 -10.04 -0.66
N GLY A 125 -4.05 -10.66 -0.95
CA GLY A 125 -5.28 -10.45 -0.18
C GLY A 125 -5.84 -9.03 -0.36
N ALA A 126 -5.69 -8.19 0.66
CA ALA A 126 -6.02 -6.77 0.60
C ALA A 126 -4.78 -5.86 0.55
N LEU A 127 -3.57 -6.42 0.73
CA LEU A 127 -2.32 -5.66 0.70
C LEU A 127 -1.95 -5.31 -0.75
N VAL A 128 -1.50 -4.08 -0.96
CA VAL A 128 -0.80 -3.63 -2.16
C VAL A 128 0.62 -3.26 -1.78
N THR A 129 1.57 -3.83 -2.50
CA THR A 129 2.97 -3.37 -2.50
C THR A 129 3.31 -2.91 -3.90
N ALA A 130 4.05 -1.80 -4.02
CA ALA A 130 4.56 -1.28 -5.28
C ALA A 130 5.72 -0.32 -5.02
N THR A 131 6.35 0.16 -6.08
CA THR A 131 7.33 1.25 -6.04
C THR A 131 6.78 2.45 -6.81
N LYS A 132 6.66 3.60 -6.15
CA LYS A 132 6.43 4.88 -6.81
C LYS A 132 7.72 5.30 -7.47
N VAL A 133 7.68 5.61 -8.76
CA VAL A 133 8.79 6.18 -9.52
C VAL A 133 8.38 7.56 -10.01
N TYR A 134 9.07 8.59 -9.53
CA TYR A 134 8.81 9.98 -9.83
C TYR A 134 9.56 10.42 -11.09
N ALA A 135 9.08 11.46 -11.76
CA ALA A 135 9.71 12.00 -12.98
C ALA A 135 11.18 12.43 -12.77
N GLY A 136 11.53 12.88 -11.56
CA GLY A 136 12.91 13.23 -11.20
C GLY A 136 13.84 12.04 -10.94
N GLY A 137 13.41 10.81 -11.20
CA GLY A 137 14.19 9.59 -10.99
C GLY A 137 14.17 9.06 -9.56
N GLY A 138 13.64 9.82 -8.59
CA GLY A 138 13.41 9.36 -7.23
C GLY A 138 12.41 8.20 -7.17
N SER A 139 12.55 7.34 -6.17
CA SER A 139 11.65 6.22 -5.94
C SER A 139 11.31 6.04 -4.47
N GLU A 140 10.07 5.67 -4.17
CA GLU A 140 9.58 5.41 -2.82
C GLU A 140 8.74 4.12 -2.81
N LYS A 141 8.83 3.35 -1.72
CA LYS A 141 7.96 2.17 -1.55
C LYS A 141 6.53 2.63 -1.28
N LEU A 142 5.58 2.01 -1.97
CA LEU A 142 4.16 2.09 -1.64
C LEU A 142 3.76 0.81 -0.92
N ASP A 143 3.17 0.98 0.25
CA ASP A 143 2.64 -0.10 1.06
C ASP A 143 1.30 0.35 1.65
N GLY A 144 0.24 -0.40 1.36
CA GLY A 144 -1.11 -0.03 1.75
C GLY A 144 -2.09 -1.19 1.66
N ALA A 145 -3.29 -1.00 2.19
CA ALA A 145 -4.32 -2.02 2.20
C ALA A 145 -5.67 -1.47 1.72
N PHE A 146 -6.39 -2.29 0.95
CA PHE A 146 -7.80 -2.05 0.67
C PHE A 146 -8.65 -2.34 1.90
N MET A 147 -9.56 -1.43 2.23
CA MET A 147 -10.38 -1.56 3.42
C MET A 147 -11.73 -0.84 3.29
N ASN A 148 -12.69 -1.33 4.06
CA ASN A 148 -13.91 -0.60 4.39
C ASN A 148 -13.65 0.19 5.67
N ARG A 149 -13.93 1.49 5.64
CA ARG A 149 -13.82 2.38 6.80
C ARG A 149 -15.22 2.86 7.18
N THR A 150 -15.67 2.49 8.37
CA THR A 150 -16.98 2.88 8.90
C THR A 150 -16.82 3.90 10.02
N SER A 151 -17.44 5.07 9.89
CA SER A 151 -17.45 6.12 10.90
C SER A 151 -18.80 6.24 11.61
N PHE A 152 -18.77 6.40 12.93
CA PHE A 152 -19.93 6.62 13.80
C PHE A 152 -19.70 7.90 14.60
N ASP A 153 -20.66 8.82 14.54
CA ASP A 153 -20.65 10.10 15.27
C ASP A 153 -21.40 10.03 16.61
N SER A 154 -22.15 8.95 16.85
CA SER A 154 -22.79 8.63 18.13
C SER A 154 -22.85 7.10 18.35
N PRO A 155 -23.08 6.64 19.59
CA PRO A 155 -23.19 5.21 19.90
C PRO A 155 -24.34 4.48 19.19
N THR A 156 -25.38 5.21 18.78
CA THR A 156 -26.59 4.66 18.14
C THR A 156 -26.66 4.95 16.65
N ALA A 157 -25.67 5.63 16.07
CA ALA A 157 -25.61 5.88 14.64
C ALA A 157 -25.45 4.57 13.85
N ALA A 158 -26.10 4.48 12.69
CA ALA A 158 -25.98 3.34 11.78
C ALA A 158 -24.55 3.18 11.20
N GLY A 159 -23.75 4.25 11.23
CA GLY A 159 -22.42 4.31 10.65
C GLY A 159 -22.43 4.62 9.16
N VAL A 160 -21.36 5.25 8.67
CA VAL A 160 -21.14 5.52 7.24
C VAL A 160 -19.90 4.77 6.80
N THR A 161 -20.07 3.83 5.86
CA THR A 161 -18.98 3.00 5.33
C THR A 161 -18.49 3.53 3.99
N VAL A 162 -17.19 3.71 3.86
CA VAL A 162 -16.51 4.07 2.61
C VAL A 162 -15.45 3.02 2.28
N PHE A 163 -15.42 2.58 1.03
CA PHE A 163 -14.37 1.72 0.51
C PHE A 163 -13.20 2.56 -0.01
N GLY A 164 -11.98 2.12 0.28
CA GLY A 164 -10.80 2.83 -0.17
C GLY A 164 -9.50 2.09 0.07
N PHE A 165 -8.41 2.81 -0.14
CA PHE A 165 -7.04 2.35 -0.01
C PHE A 165 -6.32 3.17 1.07
N GLY A 166 -5.91 2.51 2.16
CA GLY A 166 -5.16 3.15 3.24
C GLY A 166 -3.67 2.85 3.12
N THR A 167 -2.82 3.87 3.21
CA THR A 167 -1.36 3.74 3.17
C THR A 167 -0.69 4.52 4.29
N LEU A 168 0.46 4.01 4.73
CA LEU A 168 1.35 4.67 5.68
C LEU A 168 2.49 5.26 4.87
N GLY A 169 2.61 6.58 4.91
CA GLY A 169 3.65 7.31 4.19
C GLY A 169 4.59 8.04 5.14
N ASP A 170 5.58 8.69 4.55
CA ASP A 170 6.38 9.66 5.28
C ASP A 170 5.50 10.81 5.79
N PRO A 171 5.82 11.40 6.95
CA PRO A 171 5.08 12.53 7.48
C PRO A 171 5.10 13.71 6.50
N VAL A 172 3.91 14.25 6.18
CA VAL A 172 3.72 15.47 5.38
C VAL A 172 2.99 16.49 6.24
N GLU A 173 3.44 17.74 6.21
CA GLU A 173 2.73 18.86 6.83
C GLU A 173 1.62 19.36 5.92
N VAL A 174 0.38 19.33 6.41
CA VAL A 174 -0.78 19.88 5.71
C VAL A 174 -1.51 20.80 6.68
N SER A 175 -1.52 22.10 6.38
CA SER A 175 -2.17 23.13 7.21
C SER A 175 -1.76 23.11 8.69
N GLY A 176 -0.47 22.86 8.97
CA GLY A 176 0.09 22.80 10.32
C GLY A 176 -0.21 21.51 11.09
N VAL A 177 -0.67 20.48 10.39
CA VAL A 177 -0.86 19.13 10.94
C VAL A 177 0.04 18.16 10.21
N THR A 178 0.86 17.44 10.97
CA THR A 178 1.65 16.31 10.46
C THR A 178 0.74 15.12 10.16
N ILE A 179 0.68 14.69 8.90
CA ILE A 179 -0.12 13.55 8.43
C ILE A 179 0.82 12.49 7.86
N ASN A 180 0.73 11.28 8.36
CA ASN A 180 1.48 10.11 7.85
C ASN A 180 0.56 8.93 7.48
N ARG A 181 -0.75 9.15 7.49
CA ARG A 181 -1.77 8.14 7.13
C ARG A 181 -2.71 8.75 6.11
N PHE A 182 -2.80 8.13 4.95
CA PHE A 182 -3.63 8.62 3.86
C PHE A 182 -4.66 7.55 3.51
N PHE A 183 -5.93 7.92 3.53
CA PHE A 183 -7.02 7.07 3.08
C PHE A 183 -7.57 7.64 1.78
N TYR A 184 -7.28 6.95 0.69
CA TYR A 184 -7.76 7.30 -0.63
C TYR A 184 -9.11 6.62 -0.86
N GLU A 185 -10.17 7.41 -0.96
CA GLU A 185 -11.53 6.93 -1.23
C GLU A 185 -11.66 6.59 -2.70
N LYS A 186 -12.28 5.44 -3.03
CA LYS A 186 -12.52 5.09 -4.43
C LYS A 186 -13.57 6.06 -5.01
N SER A 187 -13.22 6.77 -6.08
CA SER A 187 -14.17 7.59 -6.82
C SER A 187 -15.30 6.72 -7.37
N ARG A 188 -16.53 7.26 -7.37
CA ARG A 188 -17.71 6.56 -7.87
C ARG A 188 -17.66 6.34 -9.38
#